data_AF-A0A1M2VG35-F1
#
_entry.id   AF-A0A1M2VG35-F1
#
_cell.length_a   1.000
_cell.length_b   1.000
_cell.length_c   1.000
_cell.angle_alpha   90.00
_cell.angle_beta   90.00
_cell.angle_gamma   90.00
#
_symmetry.space_group_name_H-M   'P 1'
#
loop_
_entity.id
_entity.type
_entity.pdbx_description
1 polymer ?
#
loop_
_entity_poly.entity_id
_entity_poly.type
_entity_poly.pdbx_seq_one_letter_code
_entity_poly.pdbx_strand_id
1 'polypeptide(L)'
;MGERIQVFLIARAANRQRKYVYQCVGAFHHEWCYEVLPLRALHRFFALLQVRENAAVVRDELRGLCAWNTGSSGSPEPWRNPAIPCPFTVSLLSVAWTTDLEHQTYLSNYSFGNGLIDATKDCWHRATLMQNDVGICIIDISLPAYCFVRQPGHPALSAYEFLPQTIPSQFTMRSMDFTAAYVYNGRETNYFIDALKVFWALVDLAGYPIIPARTLRDIWPDAAADRVGPKQIEVPQVADDGPMPLDIVVSLFLGFSDSTLLATTTRVFGVEQPHHAIGKAILPPYEGTPEDIQRRTSVIQNLLSKQRAFDMCLLLGDDLPRSCSPHTHWRAPSWID
;
A
#
# COMPACT_ATOMS: atom_id res chain seq x y z
N MET A 1 6.68 -18.90 -15.94
CA MET A 1 6.87 -18.84 -14.46
C MET A 1 6.32 -17.50 -14.03
N GLY A 2 5.49 -17.46 -12.98
CA GLY A 2 4.85 -16.22 -12.53
C GLY A 2 5.84 -15.26 -11.89
N GLU A 3 5.49 -13.97 -11.87
CA GLU A 3 6.22 -12.94 -11.13
C GLU A 3 6.13 -13.23 -9.61
N ARG A 4 7.29 -13.18 -8.95
CA ARG A 4 7.44 -13.54 -7.53
C ARG A 4 7.78 -12.31 -6.71
N ILE A 5 7.11 -12.18 -5.56
CA ILE A 5 7.34 -11.10 -4.61
C ILE A 5 7.48 -11.70 -3.20
N GLN A 6 8.36 -11.11 -2.41
CA GLN A 6 8.47 -11.42 -0.99
C GLN A 6 7.93 -10.25 -0.17
N VAL A 7 7.27 -10.54 0.93
CA VAL A 7 6.62 -9.56 1.79
C VAL A 7 7.11 -9.77 3.21
N PHE A 8 7.67 -8.73 3.81
CA PHE A 8 8.22 -8.76 5.16
C PHE A 8 7.39 -7.85 6.08
N LEU A 9 6.94 -8.41 7.19
CA LEU A 9 6.31 -7.67 8.28
C LEU A 9 7.38 -7.28 9.28
N ILE A 10 7.46 -5.99 9.57
CA ILE A 10 8.34 -5.44 10.60
C ILE A 10 7.50 -4.81 11.70
N ALA A 11 7.99 -4.88 12.92
CA ALA A 11 7.36 -4.22 14.05
C ALA A 11 8.40 -3.74 15.05
N ARG A 12 8.04 -2.70 15.80
CA ARG A 12 8.83 -2.20 16.91
C ARG A 12 8.50 -3.01 18.16
N ALA A 13 9.48 -3.73 18.68
CA ALA A 13 9.32 -4.59 19.84
C ALA A 13 10.44 -4.37 20.85
N ALA A 14 10.13 -4.60 22.13
CA ALA A 14 11.14 -4.53 23.19
C ALA A 14 12.16 -5.67 23.01
N ASN A 15 13.45 -5.35 23.13
CA ASN A 15 14.53 -6.33 23.20
C ASN A 15 14.84 -6.74 24.66
N ARG A 16 15.85 -7.60 24.86
CA ARG A 16 16.32 -8.02 26.20
C ARG A 16 16.69 -6.86 27.13
N GLN A 17 17.13 -5.73 26.58
CA GLN A 17 17.48 -4.51 27.32
C GLN A 17 16.26 -3.59 27.54
N ARG A 18 15.03 -4.04 27.22
CA ARG A 18 13.79 -3.26 27.24
C ARG A 18 13.83 -2.02 26.33
N LYS A 19 14.74 -2.00 25.36
CA LYS A 19 14.76 -0.98 24.30
C LYS A 19 13.91 -1.45 23.14
N TYR A 20 13.07 -0.56 22.64
CA TYR A 20 12.25 -0.85 21.48
C TYR A 20 13.10 -0.76 20.20
N VAL A 21 13.25 -1.89 19.52
CA VAL A 21 13.97 -2.03 18.25
C VAL A 21 13.02 -2.57 17.19
N TYR A 22 13.25 -2.23 15.93
CA TYR A 22 12.54 -2.88 14.84
C TYR A 22 13.07 -4.29 14.64
N GLN A 23 12.17 -5.23 14.38
CA GLN A 23 12.50 -6.60 14.04
C GLN A 23 11.51 -7.13 13.01
N CYS A 24 11.94 -8.11 12.22
CA CYS A 24 11.04 -8.89 11.37
C CYS A 24 10.17 -9.78 12.25
N VAL A 25 8.85 -9.73 12.04
CA VAL A 25 7.85 -10.48 12.82
C VAL A 25 7.07 -11.49 12.00
N GLY A 26 7.32 -11.52 10.70
CA GLY A 26 6.70 -12.42 9.75
C GLY A 26 7.19 -12.14 8.34
N ALA A 27 7.19 -13.17 7.51
CA ALA A 27 7.52 -13.01 6.10
C ALA A 27 6.71 -13.99 5.25
N PHE A 28 6.34 -13.56 4.05
CA PHE A 28 5.50 -14.31 3.13
C PHE A 28 5.95 -14.12 1.68
N HIS A 29 6.17 -15.22 0.99
CA HIS A 29 6.43 -15.31 -0.43
C HIS A 29 5.11 -15.51 -1.16
N HIS A 30 4.87 -14.78 -2.24
CA HIS A 30 3.74 -15.01 -3.13
C HIS A 30 4.23 -15.15 -4.58
N GLU A 31 3.68 -16.14 -5.27
CA GLU A 31 3.85 -16.32 -6.70
C GLU A 31 2.61 -15.79 -7.42
N TRP A 32 2.79 -15.28 -8.65
CA TRP A 32 1.70 -14.76 -9.49
C TRP A 32 1.24 -13.36 -9.04
N CYS A 33 2.19 -12.52 -8.61
CA CYS A 33 1.91 -11.14 -8.21
C CYS A 33 2.30 -10.17 -9.33
N TYR A 34 1.42 -10.00 -10.30
CA TYR A 34 1.63 -9.15 -11.48
C TYR A 34 1.02 -7.75 -11.35
N GLU A 35 1.56 -6.81 -12.13
CA GLU A 35 0.99 -5.48 -12.34
C GLU A 35 0.73 -4.71 -11.01
N VAL A 36 -0.55 -4.41 -10.73
CA VAL A 36 -1.02 -3.66 -9.57
C VAL A 36 -1.39 -4.56 -8.38
N LEU A 37 -1.31 -5.88 -8.53
CA LEU A 37 -1.70 -6.83 -7.48
C LEU A 37 -0.93 -6.63 -6.16
N PRO A 38 0.40 -6.35 -6.15
CA PRO A 38 1.11 -6.07 -4.91
C PRO A 38 0.50 -4.89 -4.13
N LEU A 39 0.11 -3.83 -4.84
CA LEU A 39 -0.47 -2.62 -4.23
C LEU A 39 -1.87 -2.91 -3.68
N ARG A 40 -2.70 -3.63 -4.44
CA ARG A 40 -4.04 -4.02 -3.99
C ARG A 40 -4.01 -5.00 -2.83
N ALA A 41 -3.07 -5.94 -2.83
CA ALA A 41 -2.86 -6.86 -1.70
C ALA A 41 -2.44 -6.09 -0.44
N LEU A 42 -1.53 -5.13 -0.58
CA LEU A 42 -1.10 -4.25 0.50
C LEU A 42 -2.26 -3.41 1.06
N HIS A 43 -3.08 -2.80 0.20
CA HIS A 43 -4.26 -2.05 0.65
C HIS A 43 -5.25 -2.94 1.41
N ARG A 44 -5.56 -4.14 0.89
CA ARG A 44 -6.42 -5.12 1.57
C ARG A 44 -5.86 -5.53 2.93
N PHE A 45 -4.55 -5.69 3.04
CA PHE A 45 -3.91 -5.99 4.31
C PHE A 45 -4.12 -4.89 5.34
N PHE A 46 -3.92 -3.63 4.95
CA PHE A 46 -4.18 -2.51 5.83
C PHE A 46 -5.66 -2.44 6.23
N ALA A 47 -6.59 -2.71 5.30
CA ALA A 47 -8.00 -2.81 5.62
C ALA A 47 -8.29 -3.94 6.64
N LEU A 48 -7.66 -5.10 6.49
CA LEU A 48 -7.77 -6.21 7.47
C LEU A 48 -7.19 -5.83 8.83
N LEU A 49 -6.09 -5.07 8.89
CA LEU A 49 -5.51 -4.57 10.14
C LEU A 49 -6.38 -3.53 10.83
N GLN A 50 -7.23 -2.80 10.10
CA GLN A 50 -8.15 -1.81 10.67
C GLN A 50 -9.38 -2.43 11.33
N VAL A 51 -9.71 -3.70 11.02
CA VAL A 51 -10.78 -4.43 11.71
C VAL A 51 -10.42 -4.57 13.19
N ARG A 52 -11.30 -4.10 14.07
CA ARG A 52 -11.01 -3.97 15.52
C ARG A 52 -10.57 -5.28 16.16
N GLU A 53 -11.21 -6.38 15.79
CA GLU A 53 -10.96 -7.72 16.29
C GLU A 53 -9.56 -8.19 15.86
N ASN A 54 -9.24 -8.02 14.56
CA ASN A 54 -7.91 -8.33 14.02
C ASN A 54 -6.84 -7.49 14.71
N ALA A 55 -7.06 -6.18 14.85
CA ALA A 55 -6.14 -5.26 15.51
C ALA A 55 -5.90 -5.63 16.98
N ALA A 56 -6.89 -6.18 17.68
CA ALA A 56 -6.72 -6.64 19.05
C ALA A 56 -5.77 -7.84 19.13
N VAL A 57 -5.98 -8.85 18.27
CA VAL A 57 -5.14 -10.04 18.22
C VAL A 57 -3.70 -9.69 17.79
N VAL A 58 -3.53 -8.85 16.76
CA VAL A 58 -2.19 -8.38 16.33
C VAL A 58 -1.45 -7.68 17.48
N ARG A 59 -2.14 -6.84 18.27
CA ARG A 59 -1.55 -6.19 19.45
C ARG A 59 -1.18 -7.20 20.53
N ASP A 60 -2.00 -8.23 20.75
CA ASP A 60 -1.70 -9.29 21.70
C ASP A 60 -0.47 -10.11 21.24
N GLU A 61 -0.33 -10.41 19.93
CA GLU A 61 0.85 -11.06 19.38
C GLU A 61 2.11 -10.22 19.60
N LEU A 62 2.06 -8.91 19.35
CA LEU A 62 3.18 -7.99 19.55
C LEU A 62 3.55 -7.84 21.03
N ARG A 63 2.57 -7.76 21.94
CA ARG A 63 2.81 -7.77 23.39
C ARG A 63 3.44 -9.08 23.82
N GLY A 64 2.94 -10.20 23.31
CA GLY A 64 3.51 -11.52 23.52
C GLY A 64 4.97 -11.59 23.08
N LEU A 65 5.28 -11.07 21.89
CA LEU A 65 6.63 -11.00 21.34
C LEU A 65 7.58 -10.16 22.22
N CYS A 66 7.13 -9.00 22.70
CA CYS A 66 7.89 -8.18 23.64
C CYS A 66 8.17 -8.92 24.97
N ALA A 67 7.17 -9.62 25.52
CA ALA A 67 7.31 -10.40 26.74
C ALA A 67 8.33 -11.55 26.58
N TRP A 68 8.34 -12.18 25.40
CA TRP A 68 9.30 -13.22 25.06
C TRP A 68 10.72 -12.67 24.90
N ASN A 69 10.90 -11.59 24.13
CA ASN A 69 12.19 -10.96 23.93
C ASN A 69 12.83 -10.45 25.23
N THR A 70 12.02 -10.00 26.20
CA THR A 70 12.50 -9.51 27.50
C THR A 70 12.74 -10.62 28.52
N GLY A 71 12.36 -11.87 28.22
CA GLY A 71 12.40 -12.97 29.18
C GLY A 71 11.41 -12.82 30.34
N SER A 72 10.42 -11.91 30.21
CA SER A 72 9.39 -11.68 31.23
C SER A 72 8.32 -12.78 31.22
N SER A 73 8.19 -13.52 30.11
CA SER A 73 7.38 -14.73 30.03
C SER A 73 8.08 -15.86 30.77
N GLY A 74 7.55 -16.27 31.92
CA GLY A 74 8.05 -17.44 32.65
C GLY A 74 8.04 -18.67 31.75
N SER A 75 9.22 -19.14 31.36
CA SER A 75 9.48 -20.16 30.33
C SER A 75 8.98 -19.81 28.91
N PRO A 76 9.75 -20.11 27.85
CA PRO A 76 9.26 -19.99 26.49
C PRO A 76 8.09 -20.96 26.29
N GLU A 77 6.94 -20.43 25.91
CA GLU A 77 5.80 -21.26 25.50
C GLU A 77 6.26 -22.22 24.40
N PRO A 78 6.17 -23.55 24.59
CA PRO A 78 6.75 -24.53 23.66
C PRO A 78 6.11 -24.52 22.26
N TRP A 79 4.95 -23.86 22.10
CA TRP A 79 4.25 -23.72 20.83
C TRP A 79 4.68 -22.50 20.00
N ARG A 80 5.52 -21.60 20.53
CA ARG A 80 5.98 -20.43 19.75
C ARG A 80 7.09 -20.82 18.79
N ASN A 81 6.78 -20.72 17.50
CA ASN A 81 7.76 -20.90 16.44
C ASN A 81 8.56 -19.59 16.24
N PRO A 82 9.87 -19.56 16.51
CA PRO A 82 10.69 -18.36 16.29
C PRO A 82 10.72 -17.92 14.83
N ALA A 83 10.49 -18.84 13.88
CA ALA A 83 10.42 -18.52 12.46
C ALA A 83 9.17 -17.71 12.08
N ILE A 84 8.12 -17.73 12.91
CA ILE A 84 6.86 -17.01 12.67
C ILE A 84 6.39 -16.38 13.99
N PRO A 85 7.01 -15.26 14.42
CA PRO A 85 6.70 -14.62 15.70
C PRO A 85 5.23 -14.19 15.87
N CYS A 86 4.59 -13.76 14.79
CA CYS A 86 3.20 -13.28 14.77
C CYS A 86 2.35 -14.07 13.76
N PRO A 87 1.99 -15.35 14.05
CA PRO A 87 1.34 -16.24 13.10
C PRO A 87 -0.03 -15.76 12.61
N PHE A 88 -0.85 -15.15 13.48
CA PHE A 88 -2.14 -14.59 13.09
C PHE A 88 -1.94 -13.41 12.14
N THR A 89 -1.00 -12.51 12.44
CA THR A 89 -0.69 -11.39 11.54
C THR A 89 -0.22 -11.88 10.16
N VAL A 90 0.62 -12.92 10.11
CA VAL A 90 1.05 -13.55 8.86
C VAL A 90 -0.11 -14.25 8.14
N SER A 91 -1.10 -14.78 8.87
CA SER A 91 -2.30 -15.33 8.26
C SER A 91 -3.15 -14.25 7.57
N LEU A 92 -3.29 -13.07 8.16
CA LEU A 92 -3.97 -11.92 7.53
C LEU A 92 -3.23 -11.48 6.26
N LEU A 93 -1.89 -11.44 6.32
CA LEU A 93 -1.02 -11.19 5.18
C LEU A 93 -1.26 -12.24 4.09
N SER A 94 -1.31 -13.53 4.41
CA SER A 94 -1.58 -14.54 3.41
C SER A 94 -2.95 -14.38 2.76
N VAL A 95 -4.01 -14.11 3.54
CA VAL A 95 -5.36 -13.88 3.02
C VAL A 95 -5.37 -12.70 2.05
N ALA A 96 -4.73 -11.58 2.42
CA ALA A 96 -4.68 -10.39 1.57
C ALA A 96 -3.93 -10.62 0.24
N TRP A 97 -2.94 -11.50 0.17
CA TRP A 97 -2.16 -11.76 -1.06
C TRP A 97 -2.72 -12.92 -1.88
N THR A 98 -3.38 -13.89 -1.27
CA THR A 98 -3.92 -15.07 -1.96
C THR A 98 -5.37 -14.91 -2.41
N THR A 99 -6.11 -13.96 -1.85
CA THR A 99 -7.45 -13.65 -2.34
C THR A 99 -7.33 -12.98 -3.71
N ASP A 100 -8.04 -13.48 -4.72
CA ASP A 100 -8.22 -12.77 -6.00
C ASP A 100 -9.68 -12.32 -6.08
N LEU A 101 -9.89 -11.00 -6.11
CA LEU A 101 -11.24 -10.42 -6.20
C LEU A 101 -11.62 -10.09 -7.65
N GLU A 102 -10.67 -10.20 -8.58
CA GLU A 102 -10.82 -9.77 -9.97
C GLU A 102 -11.04 -10.96 -10.90
N HIS A 103 -10.55 -12.14 -10.53
CA HIS A 103 -10.69 -13.37 -11.31
C HIS A 103 -11.70 -14.31 -10.62
N GLN A 104 -12.42 -15.10 -11.42
CA GLN A 104 -13.54 -15.98 -10.97
C GLN A 104 -13.16 -17.07 -9.95
N THR A 105 -11.88 -17.22 -9.62
CA THR A 105 -11.38 -18.12 -8.57
C THR A 105 -10.87 -17.30 -7.40
N TYR A 106 -11.67 -17.22 -6.33
CA TYR A 106 -11.40 -16.44 -5.11
C TYR A 106 -10.05 -16.70 -4.43
N LEU A 107 -9.37 -17.80 -4.77
CA LEU A 107 -8.07 -18.17 -4.23
C LEU A 107 -7.09 -18.36 -5.38
N SER A 108 -5.94 -17.69 -5.30
CA SER A 108 -4.79 -18.08 -6.10
C SER A 108 -4.44 -19.54 -5.76
N ASN A 109 -3.88 -20.30 -6.70
CA ASN A 109 -3.43 -21.68 -6.49
C ASN A 109 -2.19 -21.76 -5.57
N TYR A 110 -2.10 -20.88 -4.57
CA TYR A 110 -0.98 -20.65 -3.71
C TYR A 110 -1.42 -20.78 -2.25
N SER A 111 -0.89 -21.78 -1.56
CA SER A 111 -1.29 -22.09 -0.18
C SER A 111 -0.46 -21.31 0.85
N PHE A 112 -1.05 -21.09 2.04
CA PHE A 112 -0.37 -20.48 3.18
C PHE A 112 0.99 -21.14 3.46
N GLY A 113 1.03 -22.47 3.53
CA GLY A 113 2.24 -23.23 3.86
C GLY A 113 3.38 -23.06 2.85
N ASN A 114 3.05 -22.87 1.57
CA ASN A 114 4.07 -22.66 0.53
C ASN A 114 4.64 -21.24 0.55
N GLY A 115 3.88 -20.28 1.08
CA GLY A 115 4.29 -18.89 1.18
C GLY A 115 5.07 -18.53 2.42
N LEU A 116 5.06 -19.33 3.47
CA LEU A 116 5.73 -18.95 4.72
C LEU A 116 7.24 -18.85 4.55
N ILE A 117 7.78 -17.68 4.90
CA ILE A 117 9.22 -17.45 5.01
C ILE A 117 9.57 -17.34 6.51
N ASP A 118 10.73 -17.87 6.88
CA ASP A 118 11.30 -17.73 8.21
C ASP A 118 11.72 -16.28 8.50
N ALA A 119 11.04 -15.65 9.45
CA ALA A 119 11.27 -14.26 9.85
C ALA A 119 12.67 -14.02 10.46
N THR A 120 13.37 -15.08 10.88
CA THR A 120 14.75 -14.98 11.42
C THR A 120 15.81 -14.91 10.33
N LYS A 121 15.45 -15.19 9.09
CA LYS A 121 16.37 -15.13 7.95
C LYS A 121 16.47 -13.71 7.40
N ASP A 122 17.63 -13.42 6.81
CA ASP A 122 17.85 -12.18 6.08
C ASP A 122 16.90 -12.08 4.87
N CYS A 123 16.42 -10.87 4.57
CA CYS A 123 15.46 -10.62 3.49
C CYS A 123 16.04 -10.85 2.09
N TRP A 124 17.37 -10.96 1.97
CA TRP A 124 18.07 -11.30 0.73
C TRP A 124 18.85 -12.61 0.79
N HIS A 125 18.55 -13.47 1.77
CA HIS A 125 19.36 -14.65 2.00
C HIS A 125 19.46 -15.52 0.73
N ARG A 126 20.66 -15.58 0.14
CA ARG A 126 20.93 -16.29 -1.14
C ARG A 126 20.64 -17.79 -1.09
N ALA A 127 20.59 -18.40 0.09
CA ALA A 127 20.32 -19.83 0.25
C ALA A 127 18.83 -20.16 0.18
N THR A 128 17.94 -19.18 0.34
CA THR A 128 16.53 -19.35 -0.01
C THR A 128 16.46 -19.26 -1.54
N LEU A 129 16.33 -20.43 -2.18
CA LEU A 129 16.17 -20.65 -3.63
C LEU A 129 14.95 -19.91 -4.26
N MET A 130 14.30 -19.03 -3.51
CA MET A 130 13.17 -18.23 -3.96
C MET A 130 13.71 -17.03 -4.73
N GLN A 131 13.81 -17.22 -6.05
CA GLN A 131 14.04 -16.13 -7.01
C GLN A 131 13.01 -15.04 -6.75
N ASN A 132 13.47 -13.83 -6.46
CA ASN A 132 12.59 -12.69 -6.28
C ASN A 132 12.70 -11.81 -7.52
N ASP A 133 11.72 -11.95 -8.40
CA ASP A 133 11.77 -11.36 -9.74
C ASP A 133 11.26 -9.90 -9.73
N VAL A 134 10.36 -9.58 -8.79
CA VAL A 134 9.73 -8.25 -8.69
C VAL A 134 10.39 -7.37 -7.62
N GLY A 135 10.76 -7.98 -6.48
CA GLY A 135 11.34 -7.29 -5.33
C GLY A 135 10.65 -7.65 -4.01
N ILE A 136 10.97 -6.91 -2.96
CA ILE A 136 10.41 -7.08 -1.63
C ILE A 136 9.46 -5.93 -1.30
N CYS A 137 8.31 -6.27 -0.70
CA CYS A 137 7.42 -5.35 -0.01
C CYS A 137 7.72 -5.45 1.49
N ILE A 138 7.90 -4.32 2.16
CA ILE A 138 8.18 -4.26 3.60
C ILE A 138 7.05 -3.46 4.22
N ILE A 139 6.44 -3.98 5.29
CA ILE A 139 5.26 -3.41 5.92
C ILE A 139 5.54 -3.27 7.42
N ASP A 140 5.42 -2.05 7.92
CA ASP A 140 5.45 -1.78 9.36
C ASP A 140 4.03 -1.90 9.91
N ILE A 141 3.84 -2.83 10.85
CA ILE A 141 2.55 -3.06 11.50
C ILE A 141 2.40 -2.31 12.82
N SER A 142 3.49 -1.74 13.36
CA SER A 142 3.44 -0.91 14.57
C SER A 142 2.96 0.49 14.26
N LEU A 143 3.38 1.01 13.12
CA LEU A 143 2.91 2.24 12.50
C LEU A 143 2.60 1.88 11.05
N PRO A 144 1.32 1.65 10.66
CA PRO A 144 0.94 1.19 9.33
C PRO A 144 1.63 2.00 8.21
N ALA A 145 2.74 1.46 7.71
CA ALA A 145 3.63 2.09 6.76
C ALA A 145 4.17 1.01 5.82
N TYR A 146 4.63 1.41 4.63
CA TYR A 146 5.18 0.44 3.70
C TYR A 146 6.36 1.00 2.92
N CYS A 147 7.14 0.14 2.29
CA CYS A 147 8.00 0.50 1.18
C CYS A 147 8.26 -0.72 0.30
N PHE A 148 8.77 -0.50 -0.91
CA PHE A 148 9.27 -1.57 -1.77
C PHE A 148 10.79 -1.47 -1.92
N VAL A 149 11.48 -2.59 -2.12
CA VAL A 149 12.91 -2.61 -2.47
C VAL A 149 13.11 -3.65 -3.57
N ARG A 150 13.74 -3.29 -4.69
CA ARG A 150 13.88 -4.24 -5.82
C ARG A 150 15.04 -5.22 -5.68
N GLN A 151 16.17 -4.71 -5.21
CA GLN A 151 17.43 -5.46 -5.13
C GLN A 151 18.21 -5.03 -3.90
N PRO A 152 19.14 -5.86 -3.40
CA PRO A 152 20.03 -5.45 -2.32
C PRO A 152 20.76 -4.15 -2.68
N GLY A 153 20.80 -3.19 -1.75
CA GLY A 153 21.43 -1.89 -1.97
C GLY A 153 20.63 -0.87 -2.78
N HIS A 154 19.52 -1.24 -3.43
CA HIS A 154 18.66 -0.26 -4.11
C HIS A 154 17.87 0.60 -3.11
N PRO A 155 17.59 1.88 -3.43
CA PRO A 155 16.78 2.74 -2.58
C PRO A 155 15.41 2.11 -2.32
N ALA A 156 14.84 2.37 -1.14
CA ALA A 156 13.43 2.07 -0.91
C ALA A 156 12.58 2.90 -1.89
N LEU A 157 11.48 2.31 -2.34
CA LEU A 157 10.60 2.84 -3.38
C LEU A 157 9.21 3.06 -2.80
N SER A 158 8.58 4.15 -3.23
CA SER A 158 7.14 4.36 -3.10
C SER A 158 6.36 3.40 -4.01
N ALA A 159 5.04 3.28 -3.81
CA ALA A 159 4.18 2.53 -4.72
C ALA A 159 4.27 3.06 -6.17
N TYR A 160 4.41 4.38 -6.33
CA TYR A 160 4.55 5.01 -7.65
C TYR A 160 5.88 4.69 -8.33
N GLU A 161 6.99 4.57 -7.61
CA GLU A 161 8.29 4.22 -8.19
C GLU A 161 8.42 2.72 -8.46
N PHE A 162 7.62 1.91 -7.76
CA PHE A 162 7.60 0.46 -7.90
C PHE A 162 6.90 -0.01 -9.18
N LEU A 163 5.83 0.66 -9.62
CA LEU A 163 5.01 0.29 -10.79
C LEU A 163 5.63 0.47 -12.19
N PRO A 164 6.39 1.55 -12.52
CA PRO A 164 6.81 1.85 -13.89
C PRO A 164 7.82 0.86 -14.50
N GLN A 165 8.23 -0.18 -13.77
CA GLN A 165 9.14 -1.21 -14.29
C GLN A 165 8.51 -2.61 -14.32
N THR A 166 7.34 -2.82 -13.70
CA THR A 166 6.53 -4.03 -13.95
C THR A 166 5.69 -3.88 -15.21
N ILE A 167 5.34 -2.66 -15.58
CA ILE A 167 4.76 -2.36 -16.89
C ILE A 167 5.93 -2.19 -17.88
N PRO A 168 5.98 -2.93 -19.01
CA PRO A 168 7.13 -2.89 -19.91
C PRO A 168 7.53 -1.45 -20.28
N SER A 169 8.82 -1.12 -20.42
CA SER A 169 9.31 0.26 -20.66
C SER A 169 8.66 1.00 -21.85
N GLN A 170 8.09 0.26 -22.79
CA GLN A 170 7.22 0.76 -23.86
C GLN A 170 5.88 1.36 -23.39
N PHE A 171 5.57 1.30 -22.10
CA PHE A 171 4.37 1.83 -21.44
C PHE A 171 4.69 2.99 -20.48
N THR A 172 5.90 3.56 -20.52
CA THR A 172 6.21 4.73 -19.70
C THR A 172 5.27 5.87 -20.07
N MET A 173 4.44 6.32 -19.12
CA MET A 173 3.32 7.28 -19.29
C MET A 173 3.65 8.58 -20.03
N ARG A 174 4.94 8.91 -20.19
CA ARG A 174 5.43 10.12 -20.88
C ARG A 174 5.20 10.13 -22.40
N SER A 175 4.76 9.03 -23.01
CA SER A 175 4.62 8.93 -24.48
C SER A 175 3.41 8.09 -24.94
N MET A 176 2.39 7.91 -24.09
CA MET A 176 1.21 7.12 -24.50
C MET A 176 0.31 7.94 -25.42
N ASP A 177 0.34 7.61 -26.72
CA ASP A 177 -0.72 7.97 -27.65
C ASP A 177 -1.94 7.07 -27.32
N PHE A 178 -2.89 7.59 -26.54
CA PHE A 178 -4.09 6.88 -26.07
C PHE A 178 -5.03 6.39 -27.19
N THR A 179 -4.73 6.73 -28.44
CA THR A 179 -5.57 6.42 -29.61
C THR A 179 -5.15 5.15 -30.35
N ALA A 180 -3.93 4.65 -30.12
CA ALA A 180 -3.42 3.46 -30.83
C ALA A 180 -3.74 2.18 -30.04
N ALA A 181 -4.81 1.48 -30.42
CA ALA A 181 -5.02 0.10 -30.02
C ALA A 181 -3.91 -0.77 -30.62
N TYR A 182 -2.84 -1.03 -29.86
CA TYR A 182 -1.83 -2.00 -30.26
C TYR A 182 -2.35 -3.41 -29.98
N VAL A 183 -2.41 -4.22 -31.04
CA VAL A 183 -2.68 -5.64 -30.94
C VAL A 183 -1.38 -6.33 -30.54
N TYR A 184 -1.14 -6.52 -29.24
CA TYR A 184 -0.05 -7.35 -28.75
C TYR A 184 -0.56 -8.80 -28.61
N ASN A 185 0.03 -9.75 -29.34
CA ASN A 185 -0.35 -11.17 -29.32
C ASN A 185 -1.84 -11.47 -29.57
N GLY A 186 -2.52 -10.66 -30.39
CA GLY A 186 -3.93 -10.89 -30.74
C GLY A 186 -4.94 -10.58 -29.62
N ARG A 187 -4.50 -9.98 -28.51
CA ARG A 187 -5.42 -9.44 -27.48
C ARG A 187 -5.41 -7.92 -27.57
N GLU A 188 -6.59 -7.33 -27.70
CA GLU A 188 -6.78 -5.89 -27.50
C GLU A 188 -6.60 -5.60 -26.01
N THR A 189 -5.43 -5.10 -25.62
CA THR A 189 -5.22 -4.57 -24.27
C THR A 189 -5.79 -3.16 -24.20
N ASN A 190 -6.79 -2.97 -23.33
CA ASN A 190 -7.39 -1.66 -23.11
C ASN A 190 -6.49 -0.84 -22.17
N TYR A 191 -5.48 -0.17 -22.75
CA TYR A 191 -4.50 0.65 -22.03
C TYR A 191 -5.11 1.61 -21.01
N PHE A 192 -6.26 2.16 -21.35
CA PHE A 192 -6.99 3.07 -20.48
C PHE A 192 -7.46 2.37 -19.18
N ILE A 193 -7.95 1.14 -19.28
CA ILE A 193 -8.36 0.36 -18.11
C ILE A 193 -7.16 0.03 -17.22
N ASP A 194 -6.01 -0.31 -17.78
CA ASP A 194 -4.81 -0.59 -16.98
C ASP A 194 -4.26 0.66 -16.30
N ALA A 195 -4.29 1.81 -16.99
CA ALA A 195 -3.97 3.10 -16.38
C ALA A 195 -4.92 3.44 -15.22
N LEU A 196 -6.22 3.17 -15.36
CA LEU A 196 -7.18 3.34 -14.26
C LEU A 196 -6.92 2.36 -13.11
N LYS A 197 -6.59 1.09 -13.38
CA LYS A 197 -6.24 0.12 -12.33
C LYS A 197 -5.05 0.63 -11.52
N VAL A 198 -4.02 1.13 -12.19
CA VAL A 198 -2.82 1.73 -11.58
C VAL A 198 -3.18 2.94 -10.74
N PHE A 199 -3.96 3.87 -11.30
CA PHE A 199 -4.42 5.05 -10.59
C PHE A 199 -5.14 4.69 -9.29
N TRP A 200 -6.15 3.81 -9.37
CA TRP A 200 -6.91 3.41 -8.19
C TRP A 200 -6.05 2.67 -7.16
N ALA A 201 -5.14 1.79 -7.59
CA ALA A 201 -4.23 1.12 -6.67
C ALA A 201 -3.29 2.09 -5.93
N LEU A 202 -2.92 3.21 -6.57
CA LEU A 202 -2.14 4.26 -5.94
C LEU A 202 -2.97 5.13 -5.00
N VAL A 203 -4.21 5.46 -5.39
CA VAL A 203 -5.15 6.19 -4.53
C VAL A 203 -5.46 5.39 -3.26
N ASP A 204 -5.66 4.07 -3.39
CA ASP A 204 -5.89 3.15 -2.26
C ASP A 204 -4.73 3.15 -1.25
N LEU A 205 -3.51 3.40 -1.71
CA LEU A 205 -2.33 3.50 -0.85
C LEU A 205 -1.96 4.95 -0.49
N ALA A 206 -2.67 5.93 -1.03
CA ALA A 206 -2.45 7.33 -0.72
C ALA A 206 -2.84 7.56 0.74
N GLY A 207 -1.86 8.02 1.53
CA GLY A 207 -2.05 8.29 2.95
C GLY A 207 -1.39 7.29 3.90
N TYR A 208 -0.92 6.15 3.39
CA TYR A 208 -0.02 5.32 4.20
C TYR A 208 1.41 5.88 4.10
N PRO A 209 2.09 6.14 5.24
CA PRO A 209 3.46 6.63 5.26
C PRO A 209 4.44 5.63 4.63
N ILE A 210 5.54 6.15 4.11
CA ILE A 210 6.63 5.33 3.57
C ILE A 210 7.67 5.05 4.66
N ILE A 211 8.09 3.80 4.78
CA ILE A 211 9.13 3.41 5.74
C ILE A 211 10.45 4.11 5.35
N PRO A 212 11.08 4.87 6.27
CA PRO A 212 12.31 5.59 5.94
C PRO A 212 13.50 4.62 5.87
N ALA A 213 14.45 4.89 4.96
CA ALA A 213 15.63 4.04 4.74
C ALA A 213 16.48 3.80 6.02
N ARG A 214 16.43 4.70 7.01
CA ARG A 214 17.06 4.48 8.32
C ARG A 214 16.48 3.28 9.06
N THR A 215 15.16 3.09 9.03
CA THR A 215 14.48 1.97 9.68
C THR A 215 14.92 0.65 9.03
N LEU A 216 15.07 0.62 7.70
CA LEU A 216 15.55 -0.57 7.00
C LEU A 216 17.00 -0.93 7.38
N ARG A 217 17.88 0.07 7.55
CA ARG A 217 19.26 -0.12 8.02
C ARG A 217 19.32 -0.69 9.44
N ASP A 218 18.41 -0.27 10.31
CA ASP A 218 18.38 -0.76 11.69
C ASP A 218 17.99 -2.25 11.76
N ILE A 219 17.18 -2.72 10.80
CA ILE A 219 16.69 -4.12 10.75
C ILE A 219 17.66 -5.01 9.97
N TRP A 220 18.11 -4.55 8.80
CA TRP A 220 18.99 -5.29 7.91
C TRP A 220 20.20 -4.43 7.47
N PRO A 221 21.22 -4.27 8.33
CA PRO A 221 22.34 -3.36 8.08
C PRO A 221 23.14 -3.71 6.82
N ASP A 222 23.29 -5.00 6.53
CA ASP A 222 24.09 -5.49 5.38
C ASP A 222 23.31 -5.54 4.07
N ALA A 223 21.97 -5.52 4.15
CA ALA A 223 21.06 -5.53 3.00
C ALA A 223 20.70 -4.13 2.49
N ALA A 224 21.03 -3.10 3.28
CA ALA A 224 20.29 -1.87 3.26
C ALA A 224 20.44 -1.09 1.95
N ALA A 225 19.28 -0.65 1.49
CA ALA A 225 19.07 0.37 0.49
C ALA A 225 20.04 1.56 0.64
N ASP A 226 20.50 2.08 -0.50
CA ASP A 226 21.30 3.30 -0.61
C ASP A 226 20.74 4.47 0.23
N ARG A 227 21.59 5.43 0.59
CA ARG A 227 21.27 6.53 1.55
C ARG A 227 20.04 7.38 1.20
N VAL A 228 19.56 7.31 -0.04
CA VAL A 228 18.45 8.10 -0.53
C VAL A 228 17.16 7.30 -0.34
N GLY A 229 16.37 7.66 0.67
CA GLY A 229 15.02 7.14 0.80
C GLY A 229 14.10 7.66 -0.31
N PRO A 230 12.98 6.98 -0.56
CA PRO A 230 11.98 7.42 -1.52
C PRO A 230 11.44 8.78 -1.06
N LYS A 231 11.23 9.69 -2.01
CA LYS A 231 10.47 10.89 -1.71
C LYS A 231 9.01 10.48 -1.67
N GLN A 232 8.37 10.65 -0.52
CA GLN A 232 6.92 10.55 -0.46
C GLN A 232 6.36 11.57 -1.44
N ILE A 233 5.47 11.13 -2.32
CA ILE A 233 4.70 12.07 -3.14
C ILE A 233 3.79 12.79 -2.15
N GLU A 234 4.20 13.98 -1.75
CA GLU A 234 3.34 14.89 -1.01
C GLU A 234 2.16 15.20 -1.92
N VAL A 235 0.96 14.82 -1.51
CA VAL A 235 -0.26 15.32 -2.14
C VAL A 235 -0.19 16.84 -1.95
N PRO A 236 -0.21 17.64 -3.04
CA PRO A 236 -0.11 19.09 -2.92
C PRO A 236 -1.10 19.60 -1.88
N GLN A 237 -0.60 20.20 -0.81
CA GLN A 237 -1.45 20.91 0.13
C GLN A 237 -1.91 22.18 -0.59
N VAL A 238 -3.17 22.18 -1.02
CA VAL A 238 -3.79 23.36 -1.61
C VAL A 238 -3.86 24.42 -0.50
N ALA A 239 -3.34 25.61 -0.77
CA ALA A 239 -3.28 26.73 0.18
C ALA A 239 -4.65 27.34 0.54
N ASP A 240 -5.73 26.83 -0.08
CA ASP A 240 -7.12 27.14 0.22
C ASP A 240 -7.83 25.86 0.67
N ASP A 241 -8.70 25.97 1.66
CA ASP A 241 -9.43 24.87 2.33
C ASP A 241 -10.36 24.04 1.41
N GLY A 242 -10.32 24.26 0.09
CA GLY A 242 -11.03 23.47 -0.89
C GLY A 242 -10.37 22.10 -1.14
N PRO A 243 -11.16 21.02 -1.33
CA PRO A 243 -10.61 19.77 -1.86
C PRO A 243 -10.02 20.04 -3.26
N MET A 244 -8.82 19.54 -3.53
CA MET A 244 -8.27 19.52 -4.89
C MET A 244 -9.27 18.76 -5.77
N PRO A 245 -9.83 19.37 -6.82
CA PRO A 245 -10.81 18.72 -7.67
C PRO A 245 -10.21 17.42 -8.25
N LEU A 246 -10.93 16.31 -8.10
CA LEU A 246 -10.49 14.97 -8.50
C LEU A 246 -10.08 14.91 -9.98
N ASP A 247 -10.74 15.71 -10.81
CA ASP A 247 -10.43 15.91 -12.21
C ASP A 247 -9.05 16.54 -12.44
N ILE A 248 -8.56 17.40 -11.56
CA ILE A 248 -7.18 17.92 -11.63
C ILE A 248 -6.19 16.83 -11.23
N VAL A 249 -6.49 16.02 -10.21
CA VAL A 249 -5.63 14.90 -9.79
C VAL A 249 -5.55 13.84 -10.87
N VAL A 250 -6.70 13.45 -11.44
CA VAL A 250 -6.78 12.50 -12.55
C VAL A 250 -6.17 13.09 -13.82
N SER A 251 -6.31 14.39 -14.08
CA SER A 251 -5.70 15.05 -15.25
C SER A 251 -4.19 15.18 -15.13
N LEU A 252 -3.67 15.47 -13.94
CA LEU A 252 -2.23 15.44 -13.66
C LEU A 252 -1.69 14.00 -13.74
N PHE A 253 -2.46 13.02 -13.27
CA PHE A 253 -2.04 11.63 -13.26
C PHE A 253 -2.07 10.99 -14.66
N LEU A 254 -3.05 11.30 -15.50
CA LEU A 254 -3.17 10.81 -16.86
C LEU A 254 -2.38 11.63 -17.89
N GLY A 255 -1.59 12.62 -17.46
CA GLY A 255 -0.80 13.47 -18.35
C GLY A 255 -1.62 14.47 -19.17
N PHE A 256 -2.91 14.69 -18.83
CA PHE A 256 -3.77 15.71 -19.44
C PHE A 256 -3.36 17.15 -19.09
N SER A 257 -2.23 17.36 -18.40
CA SER A 257 -1.60 18.67 -18.27
C SER A 257 -1.07 19.23 -19.59
N ASP A 258 -0.93 18.40 -20.63
CA ASP A 258 -0.66 18.85 -21.99
C ASP A 258 -1.97 19.25 -22.69
N SER A 259 -2.09 20.53 -23.07
CA SER A 259 -3.26 21.07 -23.75
C SER A 259 -3.54 20.40 -25.11
N THR A 260 -2.53 19.79 -25.73
CA THR A 260 -2.67 19.04 -26.99
C THR A 260 -3.32 17.67 -26.78
N LEU A 261 -2.98 16.97 -25.69
CA LEU A 261 -3.66 15.75 -25.26
C LEU A 261 -5.11 16.06 -24.87
N LEU A 262 -5.34 17.14 -24.13
CA LEU A 262 -6.68 17.61 -23.77
C LEU A 262 -7.56 17.84 -25.01
N ALA A 263 -7.05 18.55 -26.02
CA ALA A 263 -7.76 18.80 -27.27
C ALA A 263 -8.07 17.52 -28.05
N THR A 264 -7.15 16.54 -28.00
CA THR A 264 -7.33 15.22 -28.62
C THR A 264 -8.41 14.41 -27.91
N THR A 265 -8.40 14.38 -26.58
CA THR A 265 -9.43 13.72 -25.76
C THR A 265 -10.80 14.36 -25.96
N THR A 266 -10.90 15.69 -25.97
CA THR A 266 -12.13 16.44 -26.27
C THR A 266 -12.68 16.07 -27.65
N ARG A 267 -11.81 15.92 -28.65
CA ARG A 267 -12.18 15.53 -30.01
C ARG A 267 -12.63 14.07 -30.12
N VAL A 268 -11.96 13.14 -29.43
CA VAL A 268 -12.26 11.70 -29.48
C VAL A 268 -13.54 11.35 -28.72
N PHE A 269 -13.75 11.95 -27.55
CA PHE A 269 -14.89 11.62 -26.67
C PHE A 269 -16.07 12.59 -26.79
N GLY A 270 -15.92 13.69 -27.55
CA GLY A 270 -16.98 14.68 -27.76
C GLY A 270 -17.41 15.39 -26.47
N VAL A 271 -16.44 15.74 -25.62
CA VAL A 271 -16.71 16.39 -24.32
C VAL A 271 -15.79 17.59 -24.14
N GLU A 272 -16.36 18.78 -24.09
CA GLU A 272 -15.62 20.06 -23.97
C GLU A 272 -14.95 20.25 -22.60
N GLN A 273 -15.35 19.45 -21.59
CA GLN A 273 -14.84 19.55 -20.23
C GLN A 273 -14.13 18.24 -19.82
N PRO A 274 -12.85 18.31 -19.38
CA PRO A 274 -12.02 17.13 -19.10
C PRO A 274 -12.61 16.20 -18.03
N HIS A 275 -13.27 16.76 -17.02
CA HIS A 275 -13.94 16.00 -15.96
C HIS A 275 -15.15 15.20 -16.47
N HIS A 276 -15.82 15.64 -17.54
CA HIS A 276 -16.87 14.87 -18.20
C HIS A 276 -16.29 13.74 -19.06
N ALA A 277 -15.11 13.92 -19.66
CA ALA A 277 -14.40 12.84 -20.35
C ALA A 277 -13.92 11.77 -19.36
N ILE A 278 -13.39 12.18 -18.21
CA ILE A 278 -13.01 11.29 -17.10
C ILE A 278 -14.25 10.57 -16.54
N GLY A 279 -15.37 11.28 -16.34
CA GLY A 279 -16.64 10.68 -15.90
C GLY A 279 -17.23 9.69 -16.91
N LYS A 280 -17.11 9.96 -18.22
CA LYS A 280 -17.51 9.06 -19.30
C LYS A 280 -16.55 7.88 -19.51
N ALA A 281 -15.28 8.04 -19.17
CA ALA A 281 -14.26 7.02 -19.39
C ALA A 281 -14.11 6.07 -18.18
N ILE A 282 -14.20 6.59 -16.94
CA ILE A 282 -14.11 5.77 -15.70
C ILE A 282 -15.35 4.88 -15.49
N LEU A 283 -16.49 5.20 -16.10
CA LEU A 283 -17.72 4.44 -15.93
C LEU A 283 -18.15 3.84 -17.28
N PRO A 284 -18.63 2.57 -17.35
CA PRO A 284 -19.22 2.01 -18.57
C PRO A 284 -20.36 2.92 -19.05
N PRO A 285 -20.78 2.90 -20.33
CA PRO A 285 -21.66 3.91 -20.92
C PRO A 285 -22.82 4.24 -19.98
N TYR A 286 -22.70 5.40 -19.34
CA TYR A 286 -23.58 5.81 -18.25
C TYR A 286 -24.48 6.91 -18.78
N GLU A 287 -25.74 6.56 -19.05
CA GLU A 287 -26.80 7.49 -19.44
C GLU A 287 -27.43 8.21 -18.22
N GLY A 288 -26.76 8.23 -17.07
CA GLY A 288 -27.26 8.87 -15.86
C GLY A 288 -27.22 10.39 -15.94
N THR A 289 -28.06 11.01 -15.12
CA THR A 289 -28.18 12.46 -15.06
C THR A 289 -26.92 13.11 -14.47
N PRO A 290 -26.65 14.41 -14.72
CA PRO A 290 -25.57 15.15 -14.07
C PRO A 290 -25.57 15.02 -12.54
N GLU A 291 -26.75 14.88 -11.93
CA GLU A 291 -26.94 14.69 -10.49
C GLU A 291 -26.39 13.33 -10.01
N ASP A 292 -26.49 12.28 -10.82
CA ASP A 292 -25.93 10.97 -10.51
C ASP A 292 -24.40 10.96 -10.57
N ILE A 293 -23.83 11.69 -11.53
CA ILE A 293 -22.38 11.91 -11.63
C ILE A 293 -21.90 12.67 -10.38
N GLN A 294 -22.58 13.76 -10.01
CA GLN A 294 -22.27 14.54 -8.82
C GLN A 294 -22.36 13.71 -7.53
N ARG A 295 -23.36 12.84 -7.42
CA ARG A 295 -23.53 11.92 -6.29
C ARG A 295 -22.36 10.93 -6.18
N ARG A 296 -21.84 10.42 -7.30
CA ARG A 296 -20.67 9.52 -7.32
C ARG A 296 -19.37 10.27 -7.01
N THR A 297 -19.19 11.48 -7.53
CA THR A 297 -18.05 12.35 -7.18
C THR A 297 -18.06 12.71 -5.69
N SER A 298 -19.23 12.87 -5.08
CA SER A 298 -19.37 13.13 -3.64
C SER A 298 -18.90 11.97 -2.75
N VAL A 299 -19.00 10.72 -3.23
CA VAL A 299 -18.46 9.54 -2.51
C VAL A 299 -16.93 9.61 -2.46
N ILE A 300 -16.29 10.02 -3.56
CA ILE A 300 -14.83 10.13 -3.64
C ILE A 300 -14.34 11.31 -2.79
N GLN A 301 -15.06 12.44 -2.80
CA GLN A 301 -14.78 13.58 -1.91
C GLN A 301 -14.94 13.20 -0.42
N ASN A 302 -15.91 12.34 -0.08
CA ASN A 302 -16.10 11.85 1.28
C ASN A 302 -14.92 10.96 1.72
N LEU A 303 -14.43 10.06 0.86
CA LEU A 303 -13.24 9.24 1.12
C LEU A 303 -12.00 10.12 1.39
N LEU A 304 -11.78 11.16 0.59
CA LEU A 304 -10.68 12.12 0.78
C LEU A 304 -10.84 12.96 2.07
N SER A 305 -12.08 13.26 2.48
CA SER A 305 -12.33 13.98 3.75
C SER A 305 -12.01 13.13 4.98
N LYS A 306 -12.28 11.82 4.92
CA LYS A 306 -11.91 10.88 5.99
C LYS A 306 -10.39 10.70 6.10
N GLN A 307 -9.69 10.75 4.97
CA GLN A 307 -8.23 10.74 4.93
C GLN A 307 -7.62 11.95 5.65
N ARG A 308 -8.13 13.16 5.39
CA ARG A 308 -7.66 14.38 6.08
C ARG A 308 -7.94 14.36 7.58
N ALA A 309 -9.08 13.80 7.99
CA ALA A 309 -9.40 13.63 9.40
C ALA A 309 -8.40 12.69 10.10
N PHE A 310 -7.96 11.63 9.41
CA PHE A 310 -6.92 10.73 9.90
C PHE A 310 -5.55 11.43 10.04
N ASP A 311 -5.16 12.22 9.04
CA ASP A 311 -3.89 12.97 9.06
C ASP A 311 -3.87 14.07 10.15
N MET A 312 -5.00 14.76 10.38
CA MET A 312 -5.15 15.72 11.48
C MET A 312 -5.07 15.06 12.86
N CYS A 313 -5.63 13.85 13.01
CA CYS A 313 -5.52 13.08 14.25
C CYS A 313 -4.08 12.62 14.55
N LEU A 314 -3.26 12.42 13.51
CA LEU A 314 -1.83 12.09 13.67
C LEU A 314 -0.96 13.31 14.01
N LEU A 315 -1.35 14.51 13.55
CA LEU A 315 -0.58 15.75 13.76
C LEU A 315 -0.83 16.44 15.10
N LEU A 316 -2.00 16.26 15.72
CA LEU A 316 -2.38 16.89 17.00
C LEU A 316 -1.95 16.06 18.24
N GLY A 317 -1.00 15.16 18.07
CA GLY A 317 -0.66 14.12 19.03
C GLY A 317 0.15 14.52 20.26
N ASP A 318 0.46 15.79 20.54
CA ASP A 318 1.32 16.11 21.71
C ASP A 318 1.13 17.45 22.46
N ASP A 319 0.26 18.39 22.06
CA ASP A 319 0.18 19.67 22.79
C ASP A 319 -1.24 20.25 22.94
N LEU A 320 -1.88 20.05 24.10
CA LEU A 320 -2.89 20.98 24.66
C LEU A 320 -2.94 20.94 26.21
N PRO A 321 -3.25 22.08 26.89
CA PRO A 321 -3.06 22.26 28.33
C PRO A 321 -4.18 21.65 29.17
N ARG A 322 -3.79 21.14 30.36
CA ARG A 322 -4.69 20.68 31.42
C ARG A 322 -5.46 21.85 32.05
N SER A 323 -6.65 22.19 31.54
CA SER A 323 -7.79 22.60 32.39
C SER A 323 -9.00 22.95 31.54
N CYS A 324 -10.04 22.11 31.66
CA CYS A 324 -11.48 22.41 31.63
C CYS A 324 -12.25 21.20 31.07
N SER A 325 -13.01 20.55 31.95
CA SER A 325 -14.13 19.65 31.62
C SER A 325 -15.41 20.51 31.73
N PRO A 326 -16.41 20.38 30.83
CA PRO A 326 -17.35 19.25 30.89
C PRO A 326 -17.87 18.69 29.55
N HIS A 327 -18.11 17.37 29.58
CA HIS A 327 -19.15 16.60 28.85
C HIS A 327 -19.34 16.81 27.34
N THR A 328 -18.62 16.05 26.52
CA THR A 328 -19.17 15.14 25.49
C THR A 328 -18.08 14.20 25.01
N HIS A 329 -18.33 12.89 25.11
CA HIS A 329 -17.36 11.82 24.89
C HIS A 329 -17.10 11.59 23.41
N TRP A 330 -15.88 11.83 22.93
CA TRP A 330 -15.17 11.02 21.93
C TRP A 330 -13.66 11.19 22.16
N ARG A 331 -12.98 10.14 22.64
CA ARG A 331 -11.50 10.08 22.75
C ARG A 331 -10.96 9.31 21.54
N ALA A 332 -9.97 9.87 20.86
CA ALA A 332 -9.11 9.12 19.95
C ALA A 332 -8.30 8.07 20.74
N PRO A 333 -8.08 6.85 20.20
CA PRO A 333 -7.29 5.85 20.90
C PRO A 333 -5.81 6.25 20.88
N SER A 334 -5.25 6.56 22.05
CA SER A 334 -3.81 6.48 22.27
C SER A 334 -3.40 5.01 22.15
N TRP A 335 -2.37 4.73 21.34
CA TRP A 335 -1.91 3.37 21.06
C TRP A 335 -1.02 2.77 22.15
N ILE A 336 -0.82 3.48 23.26
CA ILE A 336 -0.11 3.01 24.45
C ILE A 336 -0.78 3.64 25.68
N ASP A 337 -1.53 2.81 26.40
CA ASP A 337 -1.57 2.72 27.88
C ASP A 337 -2.05 1.31 28.26
#